data_AF-X0XEQ1-F1
#
_entry.id   AF-X0XEQ1-F1
#
_cell.length_a   1.000
_cell.length_b   1.000
_cell.length_c   1.000
_cell.angle_alpha   90.00
_cell.angle_beta   90.00
_cell.angle_gamma   90.00
#
_symmetry.space_group_name_H-M   'P 1'
#
loop_
_entity.id
_entity.type
_entity.pdbx_description
1 polymer ?
#
loop_
_entity_poly.entity_id
_entity_poly.type
_entity_poly.pdbx_seq_one_letter_code
_entity_poly.pdbx_strand_id
1 'polypeptide(L)'
;MKAPYCDDCSGILKPDTISFGQAMPEDKMAQAITHACECDLCIVLGSSLVVYPAASVPAHAVEGGSKLMIINRDETPLDPMADVVVHESVSKALGEMVGL
;
A
#
# COMPACT_ATOMS: atom_id res chain seq x y z
N MET A 1 8.89 -6.77 -29.51
CA MET A 1 7.63 -6.78 -28.74
C MET A 1 6.71 -5.75 -29.38
N LYS A 2 5.49 -6.12 -29.78
CA LYS A 2 4.54 -5.21 -30.45
C LYS A 2 3.55 -4.68 -29.41
N ALA A 3 3.18 -3.40 -29.50
CA ALA A 3 2.16 -2.82 -28.62
C ALA A 3 0.79 -3.50 -28.84
N PRO A 4 -0.02 -3.67 -27.79
CA PRO A 4 -1.40 -4.13 -27.93
C PRO A 4 -2.28 -3.02 -28.53
N TYR A 5 -3.27 -3.42 -29.33
CA TYR A 5 -4.22 -2.51 -29.98
C TYR A 5 -5.66 -2.93 -29.63
N CYS A 6 -6.57 -1.96 -29.64
CA CYS A 6 -7.99 -2.20 -29.44
C CYS A 6 -8.62 -2.84 -30.69
N ASP A 7 -9.35 -3.94 -30.51
CA ASP A 7 -10.01 -4.65 -31.62
C ASP A 7 -11.14 -3.83 -32.26
N ASP A 8 -11.74 -2.89 -31.53
CA ASP A 8 -12.85 -2.07 -32.01
C ASP A 8 -12.39 -0.79 -32.75
N CYS A 9 -11.35 -0.11 -32.25
CA CYS A 9 -10.93 1.20 -32.77
C CYS A 9 -9.48 1.25 -33.30
N SER A 10 -8.72 0.16 -33.17
CA SER A 10 -7.30 0.07 -33.55
C SER A 10 -6.37 1.07 -32.83
N GLY A 11 -6.83 1.69 -31.75
CA GLY A 11 -5.99 2.55 -30.88
C GLY A 11 -5.00 1.75 -30.05
N ILE A 12 -3.92 2.40 -29.56
CA ILE A 12 -2.92 1.77 -28.69
C ILE A 12 -3.52 1.56 -27.30
N LEU A 13 -3.43 0.34 -26.77
CA LEU A 13 -3.86 0.04 -25.40
C LEU A 13 -2.74 0.34 -24.41
N LYS A 14 -3.04 1.14 -23.39
CA LYS A 14 -2.23 1.29 -22.19
C LYS A 14 -2.84 0.39 -21.09
N PRO A 15 -2.03 -0.37 -20.33
CA PRO A 15 -2.52 -1.00 -19.12
C PRO A 15 -3.18 0.03 -18.20
N ASP A 16 -4.29 -0.36 -17.58
CA ASP A 16 -5.01 0.47 -16.60
C ASP A 16 -4.27 0.46 -15.24
N THR A 17 -3.06 1.00 -15.27
CA THR A 17 -2.16 1.15 -14.13
C THR A 17 -1.71 2.59 -14.02
N ILE A 18 -1.42 3.02 -12.81
CA ILE A 18 -0.84 4.35 -12.56
C ILE A 18 0.66 4.27 -12.82
N SER A 19 1.13 5.06 -13.79
CA SER A 19 2.56 5.19 -14.08
C SER A 19 3.19 6.27 -13.20
N PHE A 20 4.51 6.23 -13.00
CA PHE A 20 5.20 7.30 -12.28
C PHE A 20 4.95 8.66 -12.94
N GLY A 21 4.61 9.67 -12.13
CA GLY A 21 4.23 11.01 -12.59
C GLY A 21 2.76 11.15 -13.02
N GLN A 22 1.99 10.06 -13.07
CA GLN A 22 0.55 10.11 -13.25
C GLN A 22 -0.15 10.36 -11.90
N ALA A 23 -1.20 11.17 -11.91
CA ALA A 23 -2.04 11.35 -10.74
C ALA A 23 -2.76 10.05 -10.35
N MET A 24 -2.86 9.78 -9.06
CA MET A 24 -3.69 8.71 -8.53
C MET A 24 -5.18 9.07 -8.67
N PRO A 25 -6.09 8.08 -8.81
CA PRO A 25 -7.53 8.35 -8.82
C PRO A 25 -7.97 8.96 -7.49
N GLU A 26 -8.54 10.17 -7.55
CA GLU A 26 -8.89 10.95 -6.35
C GLU A 26 -9.94 10.26 -5.48
N ASP A 27 -10.94 9.64 -6.10
CA ASP A 27 -12.01 8.92 -5.41
C ASP A 27 -11.47 7.72 -4.61
N LYS A 28 -10.57 6.94 -5.23
CA LYS A 28 -9.93 5.79 -4.58
C LYS A 28 -9.00 6.20 -3.47
N MET A 29 -8.25 7.27 -3.67
CA MET A 29 -7.39 7.83 -2.62
C MET A 29 -8.22 8.32 -1.43
N ALA A 30 -9.30 9.08 -1.67
CA ALA A 30 -10.17 9.54 -0.60
C ALA A 30 -10.76 8.38 0.21
N GLN A 31 -11.25 7.33 -0.47
CA GLN A 31 -11.77 6.12 0.18
C GLN A 31 -10.71 5.42 1.04
N ALA A 32 -9.48 5.26 0.53
CA ALA A 32 -8.39 4.63 1.27
C ALA A 32 -8.06 5.41 2.56
N ILE A 33 -8.05 6.74 2.49
CA ILE A 33 -7.77 7.61 3.64
C ILE A 33 -8.90 7.55 4.67
N THR A 34 -10.17 7.58 4.23
CA THR A 34 -11.31 7.41 5.13
C THR A 34 -11.22 6.08 5.89
N HIS A 35 -10.98 4.98 5.19
CA HIS A 35 -10.84 3.67 5.84
C HIS A 35 -9.63 3.58 6.77
N ALA A 36 -8.52 4.22 6.42
CA ALA A 36 -7.36 4.29 7.29
C ALA A 36 -7.70 5.00 8.60
N CYS A 37 -8.33 6.18 8.53
CA CYS A 37 -8.72 6.95 9.71
C CYS A 37 -9.76 6.26 10.61
N GLU A 38 -10.58 5.37 10.05
CA GLU A 38 -11.66 4.69 10.79
C GLU A 38 -11.27 3.31 11.35
N CYS A 39 -10.11 2.77 10.96
CA CYS A 39 -9.71 1.44 11.41
C CYS A 39 -9.23 1.42 12.87
N ASP A 40 -9.25 0.25 13.50
CA ASP A 40 -8.64 0.01 14.81
C ASP A 40 -7.19 -0.47 14.69
N LEU A 41 -6.87 -1.17 13.60
CA LEU A 41 -5.55 -1.68 13.26
C LEU A 41 -5.24 -1.53 11.76
N CYS A 42 -4.11 -0.90 11.45
CA CYS A 42 -3.52 -0.84 10.13
C CYS A 42 -2.31 -1.76 10.06
N ILE A 43 -2.27 -2.66 9.07
CA ILE A 43 -1.15 -3.59 8.85
C ILE A 43 -0.51 -3.29 7.49
N VAL A 44 0.76 -2.92 7.50
CA VAL A 44 1.58 -2.76 6.29
C VAL A 44 2.37 -4.05 6.05
N LEU A 45 2.22 -4.62 4.86
CA LEU A 45 2.87 -5.87 4.47
C LEU A 45 3.75 -5.67 3.24
N GLY A 46 5.06 -5.79 3.40
CA GLY A 46 6.01 -5.83 2.27
C GLY A 46 6.09 -4.54 1.45
N SER A 47 5.93 -3.38 2.08
CA SER A 47 6.05 -2.07 1.44
C SER A 47 7.20 -1.28 2.06
N SER A 48 7.99 -0.62 1.22
CA SER A 48 9.04 0.31 1.68
C SER A 48 8.49 1.66 2.13
N LEU A 49 7.21 1.96 1.85
CA LEU A 49 6.53 3.19 2.24
C LEU A 49 7.24 4.48 1.76
N VAL A 50 7.77 4.48 0.54
CA VAL A 50 8.44 5.65 -0.07
C VAL A 50 7.69 6.28 -1.24
N VAL A 51 6.70 5.58 -1.82
CA VAL A 51 5.98 6.04 -3.02
C VAL A 51 4.69 6.77 -2.63
N TYR A 52 4.67 8.07 -2.84
CA TYR A 52 3.50 8.92 -2.59
C TYR A 52 2.55 8.94 -3.79
N PRO A 53 1.24 9.10 -3.55
CA PRO A 53 0.61 9.36 -2.25
C PRO A 53 0.30 8.10 -1.41
N ALA A 54 0.43 6.89 -1.96
CA ALA A 54 0.04 5.66 -1.25
C ALA A 54 0.76 5.45 0.10
N ALA A 55 2.03 5.88 0.21
CA ALA A 55 2.81 5.81 1.44
C ALA A 55 2.23 6.61 2.62
N SER A 56 1.33 7.58 2.40
CA SER A 56 0.72 8.35 3.49
C SER A 56 -0.42 7.63 4.19
N VAL A 57 -1.00 6.60 3.57
CA VAL A 57 -2.20 5.91 4.08
C VAL A 57 -2.00 5.38 5.51
N PRO A 58 -0.89 4.69 5.87
CA PRO A 58 -0.71 4.20 7.24
C PRO A 58 -0.50 5.32 8.25
N ALA A 59 0.08 6.46 7.85
CA ALA A 59 0.24 7.62 8.73
C ALA A 59 -1.14 8.19 9.11
N HIS A 60 -2.08 8.26 8.16
CA HIS A 60 -3.46 8.68 8.45
C HIS A 60 -4.21 7.72 9.36
N ALA A 61 -3.89 6.43 9.35
CA ALA A 61 -4.44 5.49 10.34
C ALA A 61 -3.95 5.82 11.75
N VAL A 62 -2.64 6.08 11.92
CA VAL A 62 -2.08 6.50 13.21
C VAL A 62 -2.69 7.83 13.68
N GLU A 63 -2.90 8.79 12.77
CA GLU A 63 -3.59 10.06 13.06
C GLU A 63 -5.06 9.84 13.49
N GLY A 64 -5.72 8.84 12.93
CA GLY A 64 -7.07 8.39 13.33
C GLY A 64 -7.11 7.67 14.68
N GLY A 65 -5.94 7.38 15.28
CA GLY A 65 -5.81 6.69 16.56
C GLY A 65 -5.71 5.15 16.43
N SER A 66 -5.57 4.63 15.22
CA SER A 66 -5.39 3.21 14.96
C SER A 66 -4.01 2.73 15.44
N LYS A 67 -3.92 1.43 15.75
CA LYS A 67 -2.65 0.75 15.91
C LYS A 67 -1.99 0.52 14.56
N LEU A 68 -0.66 0.61 14.50
CA LEU A 68 0.10 0.36 13.28
C LEU A 68 1.07 -0.81 13.46
N MET A 69 0.95 -1.80 12.58
CA MET A 69 1.88 -2.93 12.47
C MET A 69 2.56 -2.90 11.10
N ILE A 70 3.88 -3.06 11.08
CA ILE A 70 4.66 -3.13 9.84
C ILE A 70 5.39 -4.46 9.79
N ILE A 71 5.20 -5.20 8.71
CA ILE A 71 5.97 -6.41 8.38
C ILE A 71 6.70 -6.15 7.07
N ASN A 72 8.01 -5.93 7.16
CA ASN A 72 8.85 -5.72 5.99
C ASN A 72 10.29 -6.14 6.30
N ARG A 73 11.01 -6.71 5.33
CA ARG A 73 12.39 -7.20 5.55
C ARG A 73 13.35 -6.09 5.96
N ASP A 74 13.18 -4.92 5.34
CA ASP A 74 14.02 -3.75 5.54
C ASP A 74 13.25 -2.69 6.32
N GLU A 75 13.98 -1.76 6.95
CA GLU A 75 13.41 -0.61 7.66
C GLU A 75 12.57 0.28 6.73
N THR A 76 11.53 0.88 7.30
CA THR A 76 10.66 1.85 6.60
C THR A 76 10.66 3.21 7.30
N PRO A 77 10.35 4.31 6.57
CA PRO A 77 10.23 5.63 7.19
C PRO A 77 9.16 5.74 8.29
N LEU A 78 8.18 4.83 8.31
CA LEU A 78 7.09 4.83 9.30
C LEU A 78 7.34 3.86 10.47
N ASP A 79 8.47 3.13 10.50
CA ASP A 79 8.81 2.26 11.64
C ASP A 79 8.77 2.98 12.99
N PRO A 80 9.23 4.25 13.13
CA PRO A 80 9.12 4.99 14.39
C PRO A 80 7.67 5.29 14.85
N MET A 81 6.69 5.18 13.94
CA MET A 81 5.27 5.39 14.24
C MET A 81 4.54 4.07 14.55
N ALA A 82 5.14 2.92 14.25
CA ALA A 82 4.49 1.63 14.40
C ALA A 82 4.53 1.13 15.84
N ASP A 83 3.43 0.54 16.29
CA ASP A 83 3.36 -0.18 17.56
C ASP A 83 4.13 -1.51 17.51
N VAL A 84 4.17 -2.14 16.33
CA VAL A 84 4.87 -3.40 16.09
C VAL A 84 5.59 -3.34 14.75
N VAL A 85 6.89 -3.65 14.75
CA VAL A 85 7.70 -3.80 13.54
C VAL A 85 8.30 -5.20 13.51
N VAL A 86 8.15 -5.90 12.39
CA VAL A 86 8.68 -7.25 12.16
C VAL A 86 9.56 -7.26 10.92
N HIS A 87 10.88 -7.41 11.13
CA HIS A 87 11.86 -7.51 10.07
C HIS A 87 12.03 -8.94 9.56
N GLU A 88 11.05 -9.41 8.79
CA GLU A 88 11.02 -10.75 8.21
C GLU A 88 10.22 -10.73 6.89
N SER A 89 10.34 -11.80 6.11
CA SER A 89 9.43 -12.07 5.00
C SER A 89 7.97 -12.16 5.47
N VAL A 90 7.08 -11.45 4.76
CA VAL A 90 5.64 -11.42 5.05
C VAL A 90 5.06 -12.83 5.17
N SER A 91 5.43 -13.73 4.26
CA SER A 91 4.93 -15.10 4.25
C SER A 91 5.31 -15.89 5.49
N LYS A 92 6.53 -15.74 6.00
CA LYS A 92 6.97 -16.44 7.21
C LYS A 92 6.33 -15.84 8.46
N ALA A 93 6.38 -14.51 8.60
CA ALA A 93 5.81 -13.81 9.75
C ALA A 93 4.30 -14.07 9.89
N LEU A 94 3.53 -13.92 8.79
CA LEU A 94 2.10 -14.20 8.83
C LEU A 94 1.82 -15.68 9.02
N GLY A 95 2.59 -16.59 8.40
CA GLY A 95 2.44 -18.02 8.59
C GLY A 95 2.52 -18.42 10.06
N GLU A 96 3.56 -17.95 10.76
CA GLU A 96 3.73 -18.17 12.20
C GLU A 96 2.58 -17.56 13.02
N MET A 97 2.11 -16.36 12.67
CA MET A 97 1.02 -15.67 13.39
C MET A 97 -0.34 -16.34 13.25
N VAL A 98 -0.63 -16.92 12.08
CA VAL A 98 -1.92 -17.59 11.82
C VAL A 98 -1.87 -19.10 12.05
N GLY A 99 -0.73 -19.64 12.48
CA GLY A 99 -0.55 -21.06 12.80
C GLY A 99 -0.49 -21.98 11.56
N LEU A 100 0.07 -21.48 10.46
CA LEU A 100 0.35 -22.25 9.23
C LEU A 100 1.73 -22.93 9.26
#